data_AF-A0A958M8C1-F1
#
_entry.id   AF-A0A958M8C1-F1
#
_cell.length_a   1.000
_cell.length_b   1.000
_cell.length_c   1.000
_cell.angle_alpha   90.00
_cell.angle_beta   90.00
_cell.angle_gamma   90.00
#
_symmetry.space_group_name_H-M   'P 1'
#
loop_
_entity.id
_entity.type
_entity.pdbx_description
1 polymer ?
#
loop_
_entity_poly.entity_id
_entity_poly.type
_entity_poly.pdbx_seq_one_letter_code
_entity_poly.pdbx_strand_id
1 'polypeptide(L)'
;MNASSGTPWNFREAYGSPDGKCKLEYENVREVGMSAPMEGVCFLEIDGRRYRLEGSFGGPAVWNSLSDKIAVPFWTKTRSQKLAVIDIKTMRIWISEKNFRVIQLSAFENDTVFGTDSPLYQTEKIEFDVRTETYGQKISIA
;
A
#
# COMPACT_ATOMS: atom_id res chain seq x y z
N MET A 1 -8.80 -5.35 -19.16
CA MET A 1 -9.02 -6.58 -18.37
C MET A 1 -8.48 -6.32 -16.98
N ASN A 2 -9.35 -6.06 -16.00
CA ASN A 2 -8.94 -5.75 -14.63
C ASN A 2 -8.56 -7.05 -13.94
N ALA A 3 -7.28 -7.43 -14.02
CA ALA A 3 -6.77 -8.51 -13.20
C ALA A 3 -6.89 -8.08 -11.74
N SER A 4 -7.62 -8.83 -10.91
CA SER A 4 -7.73 -8.51 -9.49
C SER A 4 -6.33 -8.42 -8.88
N SER A 5 -6.07 -7.34 -8.18
CA SER A 5 -4.79 -7.05 -7.52
C SER A 5 -4.51 -8.00 -6.34
N GLY A 6 -5.52 -8.75 -5.89
CA GLY A 6 -5.46 -9.72 -4.80
C GLY A 6 -6.47 -9.39 -3.71
N THR A 7 -6.37 -10.10 -2.60
CA THR A 7 -7.08 -9.79 -1.34
C THR A 7 -6.07 -9.58 -0.22
N PRO A 8 -6.46 -9.01 0.93
CA PRO A 8 -5.55 -8.85 2.07
C PRO A 8 -4.94 -10.17 2.58
N TRP A 9 -5.57 -11.32 2.28
CA TRP A 9 -5.09 -12.65 2.64
C TRP A 9 -4.30 -13.35 1.53
N ASN A 10 -4.35 -12.85 0.30
CA ASN A 10 -3.65 -13.43 -0.84
C ASN A 10 -3.46 -12.36 -1.92
N PHE A 11 -2.31 -11.71 -1.91
CA PHE A 11 -1.96 -10.63 -2.83
C PHE A 11 -0.64 -10.94 -3.54
N ARG A 12 -0.38 -10.26 -4.65
CA ARG A 12 0.82 -10.50 -5.47
C ARG A 12 2.08 -10.05 -4.75
N GLU A 13 3.18 -10.76 -4.95
CA GLU A 13 4.48 -10.38 -4.38
C GLU A 13 5.12 -9.18 -5.09
N ALA A 14 4.60 -8.75 -6.25
CA ALA A 14 5.12 -7.57 -6.95
C ALA A 14 4.03 -6.78 -7.70
N TYR A 15 4.20 -5.46 -7.72
CA TYR A 15 3.35 -4.49 -8.41
C TYR A 15 4.20 -3.54 -9.24
N GLY A 16 4.20 -3.72 -10.56
CA GLY A 16 4.85 -2.80 -11.50
C GLY A 16 4.03 -1.52 -11.68
N SER A 17 4.74 -0.40 -11.78
CA SER A 17 4.16 0.89 -12.15
C SER A 17 3.61 0.87 -13.59
N PRO A 18 2.62 1.71 -13.92
CA PRO A 18 2.05 1.77 -15.26
C PRO A 18 3.04 2.06 -16.39
N ASP A 19 4.10 2.84 -16.12
CA ASP A 19 5.14 3.15 -17.10
C ASP A 19 6.26 2.08 -17.18
N GLY A 20 6.22 1.08 -16.31
CA GLY A 20 7.15 -0.05 -16.26
C GLY A 20 8.53 0.27 -15.67
N LYS A 21 8.75 1.47 -15.11
CA LYS A 21 10.09 1.88 -14.61
C LYS A 21 10.31 1.61 -13.13
N CYS A 22 9.22 1.60 -12.37
CA CYS A 22 9.22 1.32 -10.95
C CYS A 22 8.47 0.03 -10.63
N LYS A 23 8.83 -0.62 -9.52
CA LYS A 23 8.16 -1.83 -9.02
C LYS A 23 8.21 -1.87 -7.50
N LEU A 24 7.08 -2.19 -6.86
CA LEU A 24 7.03 -2.53 -5.45
C LEU A 24 7.08 -4.05 -5.32
N GLU A 25 7.99 -4.59 -4.53
CA GLU A 25 8.13 -6.02 -4.25
C GLU A 25 7.95 -6.31 -2.77
N TYR A 26 7.44 -7.49 -2.47
CA TYR A 26 7.29 -8.02 -1.13
C TYR A 26 8.23 -9.20 -0.94
N GLU A 27 8.84 -9.28 0.24
CA GLU A 27 9.54 -10.46 0.71
C GLU A 27 9.05 -10.86 2.11
N ASN A 28 9.28 -12.11 2.48
CA ASN A 28 8.90 -12.66 3.79
C ASN A 28 7.41 -12.45 4.09
N VAL A 29 6.55 -12.61 3.07
CA VAL A 29 5.11 -12.45 3.23
C VAL A 29 4.57 -13.57 4.11
N ARG A 30 3.83 -13.20 5.15
CA ARG A 30 3.26 -14.11 6.13
C ARG A 30 1.94 -13.57 6.67
N GLU A 31 1.12 -14.44 7.23
CA GLU A 31 -0.05 -13.99 7.98
C GLU A 31 0.37 -13.26 9.26
N VAL A 32 -0.33 -12.18 9.62
CA VAL A 32 -0.10 -11.46 10.89
C VAL A 32 -0.48 -12.30 12.13
N GLY A 33 -1.36 -13.27 11.92
CA GLY A 33 -1.85 -14.26 12.88
C GLY A 33 -2.64 -15.33 12.13
N MET A 34 -3.01 -16.42 12.78
CA MET A 34 -3.73 -17.52 12.12
C MET A 34 -4.99 -17.01 11.41
N SER A 35 -5.04 -17.19 10.09
CA SER A 35 -6.15 -16.73 9.23
C SER A 35 -6.34 -15.21 9.18
N ALA A 36 -5.35 -14.43 9.64
CA ALA A 36 -5.34 -12.97 9.53
C ALA A 36 -4.80 -12.54 8.16
N PRO A 37 -5.03 -11.29 7.73
CA PRO A 37 -4.41 -10.79 6.51
C PRO A 37 -2.88 -10.82 6.58
N MET A 38 -2.25 -10.78 5.41
CA MET A 38 -0.82 -10.91 5.27
C MET A 38 -0.07 -9.59 5.47
N GLU A 39 1.19 -9.71 5.89
CA GLU A 39 2.18 -8.64 5.95
C GLU A 39 3.51 -9.11 5.34
N GLY A 40 4.35 -8.19 4.89
CA GLY A 40 5.67 -8.47 4.38
C GLY A 40 6.60 -7.26 4.43
N VAL A 41 7.88 -7.52 4.17
CA VAL A 41 8.89 -6.48 3.97
C VAL A 41 8.77 -5.98 2.54
N CYS A 42 8.60 -4.67 2.35
CA CYS A 42 8.55 -4.08 1.02
C CYS A 42 9.89 -3.55 0.55
N PHE A 43 10.13 -3.69 -0.75
CA PHE A 43 11.22 -3.10 -1.49
C PHE A 43 10.68 -2.30 -2.66
N LEU A 44 11.21 -1.10 -2.85
CA LEU A 44 10.93 -0.27 -4.00
C LEU A 44 12.10 -0.38 -4.97
N GLU A 45 11.83 -0.84 -6.19
CA GLU A 45 12.80 -0.87 -7.28
C GLU A 45 12.54 0.31 -8.22
N ILE A 46 13.58 1.12 -8.48
CA ILE A 46 13.56 2.27 -9.40
C ILE A 46 14.85 2.20 -10.23
N ASP A 47 14.73 2.15 -11.55
CA ASP A 47 15.88 2.16 -12.48
C ASP A 47 16.98 1.13 -12.08
N GLY A 48 16.56 -0.06 -11.65
CA GLY A 48 17.45 -1.16 -11.24
C GLY A 48 18.09 -1.01 -9.85
N ARG A 49 17.80 0.08 -9.12
CA ARG A 49 18.17 0.24 -7.71
C ARG A 49 17.04 -0.22 -6.82
N ARG A 50 17.38 -0.94 -5.76
CA ARG A 50 16.43 -1.54 -4.82
C ARG A 50 16.55 -0.89 -3.44
N TYR A 51 15.46 -0.34 -2.96
CA TYR A 51 15.36 0.37 -1.69
C TYR A 51 14.47 -0.40 -0.73
N ARG A 52 14.99 -0.76 0.44
CA ARG A 52 14.18 -1.40 1.49
C ARG A 52 13.32 -0.33 2.17
N LEU A 53 12.01 -0.55 2.23
CA LEU A 53 11.09 0.36 2.89
C LEU A 53 11.03 0.06 4.39
N GLU A 54 11.08 1.11 5.21
CA GLU A 54 10.93 0.97 6.66
C GLU A 54 9.46 0.70 7.00
N GLY A 55 9.18 -0.46 7.59
CA GLY A 55 7.85 -0.82 8.07
C GLY A 55 7.46 -2.27 7.76
N SER A 56 6.21 -2.58 8.03
CA SER A 56 5.54 -3.82 7.64
C SER A 56 4.33 -3.46 6.78
N PHE A 57 4.22 -4.08 5.62
CA PHE A 57 3.27 -3.69 4.59
C PHE A 57 2.35 -4.85 4.26
N GLY A 58 1.05 -4.57 4.14
CA GLY A 58 0.07 -5.50 3.59
C GLY A 58 -0.21 -5.20 2.13
N GLY A 59 -1.12 -5.95 1.52
CA GLY A 59 -1.56 -5.73 0.15
C GLY A 59 -3.08 -5.87 0.00
N PRO A 60 -3.62 -5.68 -1.21
CA PRO A 60 -2.88 -5.31 -2.42
C PRO A 60 -2.41 -3.84 -2.44
N ALA A 61 -1.41 -3.53 -3.28
CA ALA A 61 -0.97 -2.17 -3.54
C ALA A 61 -1.50 -1.66 -4.90
N VAL A 62 -1.65 -0.34 -5.04
CA VAL A 62 -2.17 0.29 -6.27
C VAL A 62 -1.33 1.51 -6.65
N TRP A 63 -0.90 1.54 -7.90
CA TRP A 63 -0.20 2.68 -8.50
C TRP A 63 -1.18 3.71 -9.03
N ASN A 64 -0.82 4.99 -8.94
CA ASN A 64 -1.53 6.01 -9.71
C ASN A 64 -1.16 5.94 -11.19
N SER A 65 -2.00 6.54 -12.04
CA SER A 65 -1.81 6.55 -13.50
C SER A 65 -0.51 7.23 -13.96
N LEU A 66 0.05 8.12 -13.14
CA LEU A 66 1.29 8.85 -13.44
C LEU A 66 2.57 8.09 -13.04
N SER A 67 2.45 6.90 -12.44
CA SER A 67 3.59 6.10 -11.95
C SER A 67 4.45 6.80 -10.89
N ASP A 68 3.96 7.90 -10.30
CA ASP A 68 4.73 8.73 -9.37
C ASP A 68 4.36 8.51 -7.89
N LYS A 69 3.27 7.77 -7.65
CA LYS A 69 2.82 7.35 -6.31
C LYS A 69 2.24 5.94 -6.31
N ILE A 70 2.44 5.25 -5.21
CA ILE A 70 1.80 3.97 -4.91
C ILE A 70 1.17 4.03 -3.52
N ALA A 71 -0.07 3.56 -3.42
CA ALA A 71 -0.76 3.38 -2.14
C ALA A 71 -0.68 1.91 -1.72
N VAL A 72 -0.39 1.69 -0.44
CA VAL A 72 -0.17 0.37 0.13
C VAL A 72 -0.66 0.31 1.58
N PRO A 73 -1.33 -0.78 2.01
CA PRO A 73 -1.64 -1.00 3.42
C PRO A 73 -0.36 -1.06 4.28
N PHE A 74 -0.36 -0.36 5.41
CA PHE A 74 0.74 -0.32 6.36
C PHE A 74 0.29 -0.86 7.72
N TRP A 75 1.04 -1.81 8.26
CA TRP A 75 0.78 -2.39 9.58
C TRP A 75 1.49 -1.60 10.67
N THR A 76 0.74 -1.14 11.66
CA THR A 76 1.31 -0.60 12.89
C THR A 76 1.84 -1.72 13.78
N LYS A 77 2.70 -1.37 14.75
CA LYS A 77 3.17 -2.32 15.78
C LYS A 77 2.03 -2.95 16.59
N THR A 78 0.89 -2.26 16.70
CA THR A 78 -0.32 -2.74 17.39
C THR A 78 -1.26 -3.53 16.47
N ARG A 79 -0.81 -3.89 15.26
CA ARG A 79 -1.58 -4.66 14.27
C ARG A 79 -2.88 -3.98 13.86
N SER A 80 -2.87 -2.65 13.80
CA SER A 80 -3.89 -1.87 13.09
C SER A 80 -3.37 -1.54 11.70
N GLN A 81 -4.25 -1.28 10.74
CA GLN A 81 -3.82 -0.82 9.41
C GLN A 81 -3.94 0.69 9.27
N LYS A 82 -2.99 1.27 8.55
CA LYS A 82 -2.99 2.63 8.04
C LYS A 82 -2.78 2.58 6.54
N LEU A 83 -3.09 3.67 5.83
CA LEU A 83 -2.75 3.80 4.42
C LEU A 83 -1.39 4.50 4.32
N ALA A 84 -0.44 3.86 3.65
CA ALA A 84 0.82 4.48 3.28
C ALA A 84 0.78 4.88 1.81
N VAL A 85 1.22 6.11 1.51
CA VAL A 85 1.46 6.60 0.16
C VAL A 85 2.96 6.77 -0.01
N ILE A 86 3.55 6.03 -0.94
CA ILE A 86 4.95 6.17 -1.31
C ILE A 86 5.01 7.14 -2.48
N ASP A 87 5.66 8.28 -2.28
CA ASP A 87 5.90 9.29 -3.30
C ASP A 87 7.32 9.12 -3.87
N ILE A 88 7.37 8.74 -5.15
CA ILE A 88 8.61 8.40 -5.85
C ILE A 88 9.47 9.63 -6.10
N LYS A 89 8.83 10.78 -6.38
CA LYS A 89 9.53 12.05 -6.68
C LYS A 89 10.28 12.58 -5.47
N THR A 90 9.68 12.45 -4.30
CA THR A 90 10.25 12.93 -3.03
C THR A 90 10.96 11.85 -2.24
N MET A 91 10.93 10.59 -2.71
CA MET A 91 11.50 9.43 -2.02
C MET A 91 11.04 9.34 -0.57
N ARG A 92 9.73 9.43 -0.35
CA ARG A 92 9.12 9.43 0.98
C ARG A 92 7.91 8.53 1.08
N ILE A 93 7.69 8.00 2.27
CA ILE A 93 6.48 7.26 2.66
C ILE A 93 5.67 8.18 3.57
N TRP A 94 4.43 8.48 3.19
CA TRP A 94 3.49 9.25 4.00
C TRP A 94 2.47 8.30 4.59
N ILE A 95 2.37 8.26 5.92
CA ILE A 95 1.50 7.33 6.64
C ILE A 95 0.31 8.10 7.19
N SER A 96 -0.91 7.66 6.87
CA SER A 96 -2.16 8.31 7.28
C SER A 96 -2.29 8.41 8.81
N GLU A 97 -2.93 9.47 9.30
CA GLU A 97 -3.39 9.50 10.70
C GLU A 97 -4.55 8.52 10.93
N LYS A 98 -5.48 8.46 9.96
CA LYS A 98 -6.63 7.54 9.95
C LYS A 98 -6.19 6.09 10.09
N ASN A 99 -6.85 5.36 10.98
CA ASN A 99 -6.73 3.92 11.13
C ASN A 99 -7.84 3.20 10.36
N PHE A 100 -7.52 2.01 9.89
CA PHE A 100 -8.41 1.10 9.19
C PHE A 100 -8.34 -0.28 9.86
N ARG A 101 -9.38 -1.09 9.66
CA ARG A 101 -9.44 -2.46 10.17
C ARG A 101 -8.63 -3.38 9.27
N VAL A 102 -9.04 -3.52 8.02
CA VAL A 102 -8.37 -4.31 6.99
C VAL A 102 -8.64 -3.66 5.64
N ILE A 103 -7.60 -3.14 5.00
CA ILE A 103 -7.65 -2.40 3.75
C ILE A 103 -7.52 -3.39 2.59
N GLN A 104 -8.49 -3.38 1.68
CA GLN A 104 -8.37 -3.98 0.36
C GLN A 104 -8.43 -2.87 -0.70
N LEU A 105 -7.27 -2.46 -1.22
CA LEU A 105 -7.19 -1.42 -2.24
C LEU A 105 -7.64 -1.92 -3.61
N SER A 106 -8.32 -1.05 -4.37
CA SER A 106 -8.87 -1.37 -5.69
C SER A 106 -8.33 -0.47 -6.80
N ALA A 107 -8.14 0.83 -6.56
CA ALA A 107 -7.67 1.78 -7.57
C ALA A 107 -6.99 3.01 -6.96
N PHE A 108 -6.26 3.75 -7.79
CA PHE A 108 -5.69 5.05 -7.44
C PHE A 108 -5.82 6.00 -8.64
N GLU A 109 -6.83 6.87 -8.59
CA GLU A 109 -7.24 7.71 -9.71
C GLU A 109 -7.40 9.16 -9.23
N ASN A 110 -6.88 10.12 -10.01
CA ASN A 110 -7.00 11.56 -9.72
C ASN A 110 -6.53 11.96 -8.30
N ASP A 111 -5.44 11.35 -7.82
CA ASP A 111 -4.93 11.49 -6.45
C ASP A 111 -5.86 10.98 -5.33
N THR A 112 -6.91 10.22 -5.69
CA THR A 112 -7.78 9.53 -4.74
C THR A 112 -7.53 8.02 -4.77
N VAL A 113 -7.24 7.45 -3.60
CA VAL A 113 -7.10 6.01 -3.40
C VAL A 113 -8.46 5.42 -3.06
N PHE A 114 -8.85 4.39 -3.80
CA PHE A 114 -10.10 3.66 -3.64
C PHE A 114 -9.85 2.26 -3.08
N GLY A 115 -10.80 1.79 -2.28
CA GLY A 115 -10.77 0.44 -1.75
C GLY A 115 -11.91 0.17 -0.79
N THR A 116 -11.68 -0.83 0.05
CA THR A 116 -12.65 -1.31 1.02
C THR A 116 -11.98 -1.48 2.37
N ASP A 117 -12.57 -0.93 3.43
CA ASP A 117 -12.23 -1.27 4.80
C ASP A 117 -13.10 -2.42 5.28
N SER A 118 -12.48 -3.39 5.93
CA SER A 118 -13.13 -4.57 6.49
C SER A 118 -13.95 -5.34 5.43
N PRO A 119 -13.29 -5.88 4.38
CA PRO A 119 -13.95 -6.48 3.23
C PRO A 119 -14.81 -7.72 3.55
N LEU A 120 -14.63 -8.34 4.72
CA LEU A 120 -15.40 -9.52 5.13
C LEU A 120 -16.56 -9.22 6.09
N TYR A 121 -16.53 -8.08 6.79
CA TYR A 121 -17.49 -7.78 7.85
C TYR A 121 -17.62 -6.29 8.09
N GLN A 122 -18.84 -5.74 8.20
CA GLN A 122 -19.07 -4.30 8.37
C GLN A 122 -18.27 -3.45 7.36
N THR A 123 -18.46 -3.82 6.10
CA THR A 123 -17.70 -3.26 4.99
C THR A 123 -17.99 -1.79 4.77
N GLU A 124 -16.94 -0.99 4.69
CA GLU A 124 -16.99 0.44 4.41
C GLU A 124 -16.14 0.78 3.18
N LYS A 125 -16.57 1.80 2.42
CA LYS A 125 -15.79 2.28 1.27
C LYS A 125 -14.62 3.13 1.75
N ILE A 126 -13.47 2.95 1.10
CA ILE A 126 -12.33 3.84 1.22
C ILE A 126 -12.32 4.75 -0.01
N GLU A 127 -12.39 6.05 0.24
CA GLU A 127 -12.11 7.12 -0.70
C GLU A 127 -11.16 8.07 0.02
N PHE A 128 -9.86 7.99 -0.29
CA PHE A 128 -8.80 8.71 0.42
C PHE A 128 -8.09 9.65 -0.55
N ASP A 129 -8.38 10.95 -0.44
CA ASP A 129 -7.74 11.99 -1.25
C ASP A 129 -6.37 12.34 -0.66
N VAL A 130 -5.32 11.96 -1.39
CA VAL A 130 -3.92 12.09 -0.95
C VAL A 130 -3.51 13.55 -0.71
N ARG A 131 -4.23 14.52 -1.28
CA ARG A 131 -3.94 15.95 -1.15
C ARG A 131 -4.58 16.57 0.08
N THR A 132 -5.75 16.09 0.50
CA THR A 132 -6.52 16.70 1.59
C THR A 132 -6.43 15.93 2.90
N GLU A 133 -6.09 14.64 2.85
CA GLU A 133 -5.97 13.79 4.03
C GLU A 133 -4.74 14.14 4.90
N THR A 134 -4.83 13.81 6.19
CA THR A 134 -3.75 14.08 7.16
C THR A 134 -2.80 12.90 7.32
N TYR A 135 -1.52 13.23 7.51
CA TYR A 135 -0.43 12.26 7.64
C TYR A 135 0.27 12.42 8.98
N GLY A 136 0.29 11.36 9.77
CA GLY A 136 0.89 11.37 11.10
C GLY A 136 2.41 11.17 11.06
N GLN A 137 2.93 10.60 9.97
CA GLN A 137 4.35 10.35 9.82
C GLN A 137 4.79 10.46 8.35
N LYS A 138 6.00 10.95 8.14
CA LYS A 138 6.71 10.93 6.86
C LYS A 138 8.08 10.31 7.05
N ILE A 139 8.37 9.25 6.32
CA ILE A 139 9.64 8.50 6.40
C ILE A 139 10.40 8.72 5.09
N SER A 140 11.69 9.05 5.18
CA SER A 140 12.55 9.15 3.99
C SER A 140 13.02 7.76 3.57
N ILE A 141 13.03 7.51 2.26
CA ILE A 141 13.61 6.30 1.67
C ILE A 141 15.08 6.62 1.37
N ALA A 142 15.98 5.84 1.97
CA ALA A 142 17.44 5.99 1.86
C ALA A 142 18.06 4.82 1.09
#